data_AF-A0A965DJT4-F1
#
_entry.id   AF-A0A965DJT4-F1
#
_cell.length_a   1.000
_cell.length_b   1.000
_cell.length_c   1.000
_cell.angle_alpha   90.00
_cell.angle_beta   90.00
_cell.angle_gamma   90.00
#
_symmetry.space_group_name_H-M   'P 1'
#
loop_
_entity.id
_entity.type
_entity.pdbx_description
1 polymer ?
#
loop_
_entity_poly.entity_id
_entity_poly.type
_entity_poly.pdbx_seq_one_letter_code
_entity_poly.pdbx_strand_id
1 'polypeptide(L)'
;MLPLWPYATPGITDELFEGLPGIPMSQKEVRLLLISHLHLKPNAILWDIGAGTGTIPVEVGLLCPGSQIIAVERDGDVANLIRRNCHRFGVQNVEVVDGIAPDCL
;
A
#
# COMPACT_ATOMS: atom_id res chain seq x y z
N MET A 1 6.58 0.02 21.19
CA MET A 1 5.49 -0.89 20.78
C MET A 1 6.06 -1.83 19.73
N LEU A 2 5.73 -3.13 19.75
CA LEU A 2 6.20 -4.06 18.73
C LEU A 2 5.52 -3.75 17.38
N PRO A 3 6.20 -3.95 16.23
CA PRO A 3 5.57 -3.76 14.92
C PRO A 3 4.41 -4.75 14.74
N LEU A 4 3.33 -4.30 14.09
CA LEU A 4 2.16 -5.14 13.81
C LEU A 4 2.51 -6.31 12.87
N TRP A 5 3.46 -6.08 11.96
CA TRP A 5 4.02 -7.10 11.07
C TRP A 5 5.54 -7.23 11.31
N PRO A 6 5.98 -8.17 12.18
CA PRO A 6 7.39 -8.32 12.55
C PRO A 6 8.23 -9.12 11.54
N TYR A 7 7.70 -9.39 10.35
CA TYR A 7 8.33 -10.26 9.36
C TYR A 7 8.95 -9.45 8.21
N ALA A 8 10.05 -9.95 7.66
CA ALA A 8 10.70 -9.34 6.50
C ALA A 8 10.01 -9.67 5.16
N THR A 9 9.19 -10.73 5.14
CA THR A 9 8.48 -11.18 3.94
C THR A 9 7.14 -10.46 3.81
N PRO A 10 6.68 -10.19 2.57
CA PRO A 10 5.32 -9.73 2.35
C PRO A 10 4.30 -10.83 2.69
N GLY A 11 3.01 -10.47 2.69
CA GLY A 11 1.91 -11.41 2.92
C GLY A 11 1.17 -11.17 4.22
N ILE A 12 0.98 -9.91 4.59
CA ILE A 12 0.14 -9.46 5.70
C ILE A 12 -1.25 -10.09 5.53
N THR A 13 -1.84 -10.63 6.60
CA THR A 13 -3.18 -11.22 6.49
C THR A 13 -4.23 -10.13 6.30
N ASP A 14 -5.28 -10.43 5.53
CA ASP A 14 -6.26 -9.42 5.12
C ASP A 14 -6.98 -8.81 6.32
N GLU A 15 -7.12 -9.56 7.41
CA GLU A 15 -7.77 -9.11 8.66
C GLU A 15 -6.96 -8.05 9.43
N LEU A 16 -5.67 -7.89 9.10
CA LEU A 16 -4.83 -6.86 9.73
C LEU A 16 -5.01 -5.48 9.09
N PHE A 17 -5.57 -5.41 7.88
CA PHE A 17 -5.89 -4.16 7.21
C PHE A 17 -7.25 -3.63 7.65
N GLU A 18 -7.34 -2.31 7.76
CA GLU A 18 -8.64 -1.65 7.77
C GLU A 18 -9.26 -1.72 6.37
N GLY A 19 -10.59 -1.84 6.33
CA GLY A 19 -11.40 -1.80 5.12
C GLY A 19 -12.51 -0.75 5.21
N LEU A 20 -13.19 -0.53 4.09
CA LEU A 20 -14.40 0.28 3.99
C LEU A 20 -15.52 -0.53 3.33
N PRO A 21 -16.80 -0.35 3.75
CA PRO A 21 -17.92 -1.02 3.10
C PRO A 21 -17.95 -0.75 1.59
N GLY A 22 -18.07 -1.80 0.79
CA GLY A 22 -18.16 -1.69 -0.67
C GLY A 22 -16.84 -1.48 -1.41
N ILE A 23 -15.71 -1.30 -0.71
CA ILE A 23 -14.39 -1.17 -1.32
C ILE A 23 -13.70 -2.55 -1.34
N PRO A 24 -13.43 -3.12 -2.52
CA PRO A 24 -12.80 -4.43 -2.61
C PRO A 24 -11.33 -4.36 -2.19
N MET A 25 -10.86 -5.46 -1.59
CA MET A 25 -9.45 -5.65 -1.25
C MET A 25 -8.87 -6.78 -2.10
N SER A 26 -7.66 -6.58 -2.63
CA SER A 26 -6.92 -7.66 -3.28
C SER A 26 -6.58 -8.73 -2.24
N GLN A 27 -7.01 -9.97 -2.51
CA GLN A 27 -6.68 -11.12 -1.67
C GLN A 27 -5.16 -11.25 -1.52
N LYS A 28 -4.71 -11.60 -0.32
CA LYS A 28 -3.28 -11.78 0.02
C LYS A 28 -2.49 -12.55 -1.05
N GLU A 29 -3.03 -13.66 -1.56
CA GLU A 29 -2.36 -14.49 -2.57
C GLU A 29 -2.13 -13.73 -3.89
N VAL A 30 -3.11 -12.93 -4.32
CA VAL A 30 -2.97 -12.07 -5.50
C VAL A 30 -1.94 -10.97 -5.24
N ARG A 31 -1.95 -10.36 -4.05
CA ARG A 31 -0.97 -9.33 -3.70
C ARG A 31 0.46 -9.85 -3.71
N LEU A 32 0.69 -11.05 -3.18
CA LEU A 32 2.00 -11.70 -3.19
C LEU A 32 2.52 -11.90 -4.61
N LEU A 33 1.65 -12.35 -5.53
CA LEU A 33 2.00 -12.48 -6.95
C LEU A 33 2.35 -11.12 -7.56
N LEU A 34 1.55 -10.09 -7.31
CA LEU A 34 1.80 -8.74 -7.82
C LEU A 34 3.16 -8.20 -7.33
N ILE A 35 3.43 -8.27 -6.03
CA ILE A 35 4.69 -7.80 -5.43
C ILE A 35 5.89 -8.52 -6.05
N SER A 36 5.79 -9.84 -6.26
CA SER A 36 6.84 -10.62 -6.93
C SER A 36 7.09 -10.12 -8.36
N HIS A 37 6.03 -9.87 -9.13
CA HIS A 37 6.13 -9.41 -10.51
C HIS A 37 6.68 -7.98 -10.67
N LEU A 38 6.62 -7.15 -9.62
CA LEU A 38 7.19 -5.80 -9.65
C LEU A 38 8.73 -5.80 -9.73
N HIS A 39 9.40 -6.90 -9.37
CA HIS A 39 10.87 -7.02 -9.37
C HIS A 39 11.56 -5.80 -8.73
N LEU A 40 11.07 -5.40 -7.57
CA LEU A 40 11.47 -4.16 -6.91
C LEU A 40 12.97 -4.14 -6.63
N LYS A 41 13.61 -3.07 -7.09
CA LYS A 41 14.98 -2.73 -6.68
C LYS A 41 14.94 -1.95 -5.37
N PRO A 42 15.98 -2.03 -4.53
CA PRO A 42 16.16 -1.08 -3.45
C PRO A 42 16.08 0.36 -3.97
N ASN A 43 15.43 1.24 -3.22
CA ASN A 43 15.26 2.67 -3.54
C ASN A 43 14.52 2.93 -4.87
N ALA A 44 13.64 2.03 -5.28
CA ALA A 44 12.77 2.26 -6.42
C ALA A 44 11.71 3.34 -6.13
N ILE A 45 11.15 3.93 -7.19
CA ILE A 45 9.93 4.73 -7.10
C ILE A 45 8.80 3.88 -7.67
N LEU A 46 7.81 3.54 -6.85
CA LEU A 46 6.63 2.79 -7.25
C LEU A 46 5.43 3.73 -7.33
N TRP A 47 4.72 3.70 -8.45
CA TRP A 47 3.41 4.32 -8.60
C TRP A 47 2.34 3.24 -8.57
N ASP A 48 1.41 3.35 -7.63
CA ASP A 48 0.23 2.49 -7.52
C ASP A 48 -1.02 3.33 -7.83
N ILE A 49 -1.57 3.14 -9.03
CA ILE A 49 -2.68 3.94 -9.56
C ILE A 49 -4.00 3.21 -9.29
N GLY A 50 -4.90 3.83 -8.54
CA GLY A 50 -6.10 3.17 -8.04
C GLY A 50 -5.77 2.22 -6.89
N ALA A 51 -5.00 2.73 -5.92
CA ALA A 51 -4.43 1.94 -4.83
C ALA A 51 -5.48 1.32 -3.88
N GLY A 52 -6.75 1.75 -3.96
CA GLY A 52 -7.85 1.14 -3.22
C GLY A 52 -7.59 1.14 -1.71
N THR A 53 -7.59 -0.04 -1.09
CA THR A 53 -7.36 -0.15 0.36
C THR A 53 -5.92 0.13 0.82
N GLY A 54 -4.98 0.31 -0.12
CA GLY A 54 -3.58 0.63 0.21
C GLY A 54 -2.75 -0.57 0.65
N THR A 55 -3.20 -1.79 0.33
CA THR A 55 -2.49 -3.01 0.73
C THR A 55 -1.15 -3.20 0.04
N ILE A 56 -1.06 -2.95 -1.28
CA ILE A 56 0.21 -3.03 -2.03
C ILE A 56 1.20 -1.95 -1.55
N PRO A 57 0.83 -0.66 -1.41
CA PRO A 57 1.74 0.36 -0.91
C PRO A 57 2.30 0.06 0.48
N VAL A 58 1.47 -0.46 1.39
CA VAL A 58 1.90 -0.83 2.74
C VAL A 58 2.90 -2.01 2.70
N GLU A 59 2.57 -3.08 1.97
CA GLU A 59 3.46 -4.25 1.86
C GLU A 59 4.80 -3.87 1.24
N VAL A 60 4.79 -3.05 0.17
CA VAL A 60 6.01 -2.59 -0.49
C VAL A 60 6.78 -1.61 0.39
N GLY A 61 6.10 -0.73 1.12
CA GLY A 61 6.73 0.21 2.05
C GLY A 61 7.52 -0.50 3.15
N LEU A 62 6.97 -1.59 3.69
CA LEU A 62 7.66 -2.46 4.66
C LEU A 62 8.79 -3.27 4.03
N LEU A 63 8.54 -3.86 2.84
CA LEU A 63 9.51 -4.72 2.15
C LEU A 63 10.73 -3.92 1.66
N CYS A 64 10.53 -2.67 1.25
CA CYS A 64 11.56 -1.80 0.70
C CYS A 64 11.55 -0.41 1.37
N PRO A 65 12.04 -0.27 2.62
CA PRO A 65 11.95 0.98 3.38
C PRO A 65 12.65 2.19 2.75
N GLY A 66 13.63 1.96 1.86
CA GLY A 66 14.33 3.02 1.14
C GLY A 66 13.65 3.46 -0.17
N SER A 67 12.61 2.75 -0.61
CA SER A 67 11.84 3.10 -1.81
C SER A 67 10.82 4.21 -1.51
N GLN A 68 10.45 4.98 -2.51
CA GLN A 68 9.31 5.90 -2.44
C GLN A 68 8.10 5.24 -3.12
N ILE A 69 6.96 5.22 -2.45
CA ILE A 69 5.72 4.69 -3.01
C ILE A 69 4.73 5.83 -3.12
N ILE A 70 4.13 5.99 -4.29
CA ILE A 70 3.12 7.00 -4.58
C ILE A 70 1.82 6.26 -4.85
N ALA A 71 0.88 6.35 -3.92
CA ALA A 71 -0.43 5.74 -4.00
C ALA A 71 -1.45 6.79 -4.43
N VAL A 72 -2.03 6.62 -5.61
CA VAL A 72 -3.01 7.53 -6.19
C VAL A 72 -4.40 6.93 -6.02
N GLU A 73 -5.32 7.72 -5.45
CA GLU A 73 -6.73 7.36 -5.34
C GLU A 73 -7.62 8.59 -5.52
N ARG A 74 -8.75 8.42 -6.21
CA ARG A 74 -9.65 9.52 -6.58
C ARG A 74 -10.71 9.83 -5.52
N ASP A 75 -10.98 8.86 -4.65
CA ASP A 75 -11.97 8.99 -3.59
C ASP A 75 -11.25 9.35 -2.29
N GLY A 76 -11.56 10.51 -1.73
CA GLY A 76 -10.89 11.03 -0.54
C GLY A 76 -11.05 10.15 0.70
N ASP A 77 -12.17 9.44 0.86
CA ASP A 77 -12.38 8.52 1.99
C ASP A 77 -11.52 7.26 1.83
N VAL A 78 -11.37 6.78 0.60
CA VAL A 78 -10.47 5.67 0.27
C VAL A 78 -9.00 6.10 0.39
N ALA A 79 -8.63 7.29 -0.06
CA ALA A 79 -7.29 7.85 0.16
C ALA A 79 -6.96 7.96 1.66
N ASN A 80 -7.93 8.38 2.47
CA ASN A 80 -7.79 8.40 3.93
C ASN A 80 -7.67 6.99 4.53
N LEU A 81 -8.31 5.97 3.96
CA LEU A 81 -8.10 4.58 4.35
C LEU A 81 -6.64 4.13 4.11
N ILE A 82 -6.05 4.48 2.97
CA ILE A 82 -4.63 4.19 2.68
C ILE A 82 -3.74 4.80 3.77
N ARG A 83 -3.97 6.07 4.14
CA ARG A 83 -3.20 6.75 5.20
C ARG A 83 -3.34 6.07 6.56
N ARG A 84 -4.55 5.62 6.93
CA ARG A 84 -4.78 4.88 8.17
C ARG A 84 -4.04 3.55 8.19
N ASN A 85 -4.09 2.79 7.08
CA ASN A 85 -3.34 1.56 6.95
C ASN A 85 -1.82 1.81 7.03
N CYS A 86 -1.28 2.84 6.35
CA CYS A 86 0.13 3.21 6.50
C CYS A 86 0.52 3.51 7.96
N HIS A 87 -0.28 4.33 8.64
CA HIS A 87 -0.07 4.66 10.05
C HIS A 87 -0.13 3.41 10.95
N ARG A 88 -1.10 2.52 10.74
CA ARG A 88 -1.28 1.28 11.50
C ARG A 88 -0.08 0.35 11.40
N PHE A 89 0.57 0.27 10.25
CA PHE A 89 1.77 -0.54 10.02
C PHE A 89 3.09 0.24 10.24
N GLY A 90 3.03 1.53 10.57
CA GLY A 90 4.21 2.37 10.78
C GLY A 90 4.99 2.65 9.49
N VAL A 91 4.33 2.58 8.33
CA VAL A 91 4.93 2.84 7.01
C VAL A 91 4.96 4.34 6.76
N GLN A 92 6.14 4.88 6.47
CA GLN A 92 6.37 6.32 6.33
C GLN A 92 6.81 6.75 4.92
N ASN A 93 7.13 5.79 4.07
CA ASN A 93 7.63 6.00 2.71
C ASN A 93 6.54 5.88 1.63
N VAL A 94 5.27 6.00 2.04
CA VAL A 94 4.11 6.05 1.15
C VAL A 94 3.55 7.47 1.14
N GLU A 95 3.58 8.10 -0.03
CA GLU A 95 2.88 9.33 -0.33
C GLU A 95 1.50 8.99 -0.90
N VAL A 96 0.44 9.57 -0.32
CA VAL A 96 -0.93 9.36 -0.78
C VAL A 96 -1.43 10.61 -1.50
N VAL A 97 -1.62 10.49 -2.81
CA VAL A 97 -2.15 11.54 -3.69
C VAL A 97 -3.65 11.33 -3.87
N ASP A 98 -4.41 12.33 -3.45
CA ASP A 98 -5.85 12.41 -3.73
C ASP A 98 -6.03 13.06 -5.11
N GLY A 99 -6.43 12.28 -6.11
CA GLY A 99 -6.47 12.73 -7.49
C GLY A 99 -6.84 11.65 -8.50
N ILE A 100 -7.05 12.09 -9.73
CA ILE A 100 -7.40 11.23 -10.86
C ILE A 100 -6.24 11.22 -11.83
N ALA A 101 -5.65 10.05 -12.09
CA ALA A 101 -4.69 9.90 -13.16
C ALA A 101 -5.37 10.07 -14.53
N PRO A 102 -4.73 10.75 -15.51
CA PRO A 102 -3.34 11.23 -15.48
C PRO A 102 -3.14 12.64 -14.89
N ASP A 103 -4.19 13.35 -14.47
CA ASP A 103 -4.13 14.78 -14.13
C ASP A 103 -3.28 15.10 -12.89
N CYS A 104 -3.04 14.12 -12.03
CA CYS A 104 -2.29 14.26 -10.77
C CYS A 104 -0.90 13.58 -10.78
N LEU A 105 -0.37 13.20 -11.94
CA LEU A 105 0.90 12.49 -12.08
C LEU A 105 2.10 13.42 -12.28
#